data_AF-A0A1C4P4W7-F1
#
_entry.id   AF-A0A1C4P4W7-F1
#
_cell.length_a   1.000
_cell.length_b   1.000
_cell.length_c   1.000
_cell.angle_alpha   90.00
_cell.angle_beta   90.00
_cell.angle_gamma   90.00
#
_symmetry.space_group_name_H-M   'P 1'
#
loop_
_entity.id
_entity.type
_entity.pdbx_description
1 polymer ?
#
loop_
_entity_poly.entity_id
_entity_poly.type
_entity_poly.pdbx_seq_one_letter_code
_entity_poly.pdbx_strand_id
1 'polypeptide(L)'
;MSKHHRSQSEENSPRRGMPRRPDDDRLAARTEEERVRAGLDAYDPAEVPPATDTNPPGRVTESREYRDEKTELDREVRRGEARPDQLEARKERDPYPPTHYND
;
A
#
# COMPACT_ATOMS: atom_id res chain seq x y z
N MET A 1 -2.04 -60.87 -6.41
CA MET A 1 -1.51 -59.81 -5.53
C MET A 1 -1.46 -58.52 -6.34
N SER A 2 -2.37 -57.61 -6.05
CA SER A 2 -2.53 -56.32 -6.73
C SER A 2 -1.52 -55.30 -6.26
N LYS A 3 -1.00 -54.47 -7.18
CA LYS A 3 -0.66 -53.07 -6.91
C LYS A 3 -1.01 -52.23 -8.13
N HIS A 4 -2.24 -51.71 -8.16
CA HIS A 4 -2.60 -50.58 -9.02
C HIS A 4 -2.23 -49.31 -8.27
N HIS A 5 -1.32 -48.51 -8.81
CA HIS A 5 -1.10 -47.15 -8.35
C HIS A 5 -2.32 -46.33 -8.77
N ARG A 6 -3.21 -46.04 -7.80
CA ARG A 6 -4.29 -45.07 -7.99
C ARG A 6 -3.66 -43.69 -8.03
N SER A 7 -3.64 -43.08 -9.21
CA SER A 7 -3.37 -41.65 -9.34
C SER A 7 -4.35 -40.90 -8.45
N GLN A 8 -3.82 -40.07 -7.56
CA GLN A 8 -4.60 -39.18 -6.74
C GLN A 8 -5.28 -38.18 -7.68
N SER A 9 -6.53 -38.48 -8.03
CA SER A 9 -7.46 -37.50 -8.60
C SER A 9 -7.47 -36.31 -7.65
N GLU A 10 -7.17 -35.15 -8.18
CA GLU A 10 -7.16 -33.85 -7.51
C GLU A 10 -8.36 -33.75 -6.57
N GLU A 11 -8.05 -33.92 -5.29
CA GLU A 11 -8.98 -33.88 -4.20
C GLU A 11 -9.41 -32.43 -4.05
N ASN A 12 -10.51 -32.09 -4.71
CA ASN A 12 -11.24 -30.84 -4.52
C ASN A 12 -11.91 -30.89 -3.13
N SER A 13 -11.08 -30.83 -2.10
CA SER A 13 -11.49 -30.71 -0.71
C SER A 13 -12.13 -29.32 -0.54
N PRO A 14 -13.37 -29.22 -0.01
CA PRO A 14 -13.94 -27.93 0.34
C PRO A 14 -13.11 -27.36 1.48
N ARG A 15 -12.24 -26.41 1.15
CA ARG A 15 -11.40 -25.73 2.13
C ARG A 15 -12.31 -25.00 3.13
N ARG A 16 -12.37 -25.53 4.34
CA ARG A 16 -12.82 -24.86 5.55
C ARG A 16 -11.86 -23.69 5.83
N GLY A 17 -12.12 -22.55 5.20
CA GLY A 17 -11.33 -21.33 5.32
C GLY A 17 -11.93 -20.21 4.45
N MET A 18 -11.81 -18.97 4.92
CA MET A 18 -12.24 -17.80 4.16
C MET A 18 -11.53 -17.81 2.79
N PRO A 19 -12.23 -17.60 1.67
CA PRO A 19 -11.58 -17.53 0.36
C PRO A 19 -10.50 -16.46 0.37
N ARG A 20 -9.38 -16.71 -0.32
CA ARG A 20 -8.23 -15.80 -0.38
C ARG A 20 -8.59 -14.40 -0.88
N ARG A 21 -9.65 -14.30 -1.68
CA ARG A 21 -10.27 -13.06 -2.14
C ARG A 21 -11.79 -13.26 -2.17
N PRO A 22 -12.60 -12.27 -1.75
CA PRO A 22 -14.03 -12.30 -2.02
C PRO A 22 -14.28 -12.39 -3.53
N ASP A 23 -15.43 -12.93 -3.88
CA ASP A 23 -15.95 -12.91 -5.25
C ASP A 23 -16.25 -11.45 -5.62
N ASP A 24 -15.46 -10.91 -6.54
CA ASP A 24 -15.52 -9.49 -6.93
C ASP A 24 -16.80 -9.16 -7.68
N ASP A 25 -17.33 -10.08 -8.49
CA ASP A 25 -18.60 -9.89 -9.21
C ASP A 25 -19.76 -9.83 -8.22
N ARG A 26 -19.76 -10.74 -7.24
CA ARG A 26 -20.74 -10.71 -6.15
C ARG A 26 -20.59 -9.49 -5.24
N LEU A 27 -19.37 -8.96 -5.08
CA LEU A 27 -19.15 -7.74 -4.32
C LEU A 27 -19.67 -6.52 -5.08
N ALA A 28 -19.40 -6.42 -6.38
CA ALA A 28 -19.88 -5.35 -7.25
C ALA A 28 -21.42 -5.32 -7.29
N ALA A 29 -22.07 -6.47 -7.51
CA ALA A 29 -23.52 -6.57 -7.52
C ALA A 29 -24.16 -6.10 -6.21
N ARG A 30 -23.64 -6.55 -5.06
CA ARG A 30 -24.14 -6.11 -3.75
C ARG A 30 -23.94 -4.61 -3.55
N THR A 31 -22.77 -4.08 -3.91
CA THR A 31 -22.47 -2.64 -3.78
C THR A 31 -23.49 -1.81 -4.55
N GLU A 32 -23.82 -2.23 -5.77
CA GLU A 32 -24.81 -1.57 -6.60
C GLU A 32 -26.23 -1.63 -6.00
N GLU A 33 -26.64 -2.80 -5.50
CA GLU A 33 -27.90 -2.93 -4.76
C GLU A 33 -27.97 -1.99 -3.54
N GLU A 34 -26.86 -1.83 -2.81
CA GLU A 34 -26.80 -0.94 -1.66
C GLU A 34 -26.93 0.53 -2.06
N ARG A 35 -26.32 0.93 -3.19
CA ARG A 35 -26.42 2.29 -3.75
C ARG A 35 -27.85 2.63 -4.13
N VAL A 36 -28.51 1.77 -4.90
CA VAL A 36 -29.91 1.96 -5.31
C VAL A 36 -30.83 2.03 -4.10
N ARG A 37 -30.63 1.17 -3.10
CA ARG A 37 -31.38 1.20 -1.84
C ARG A 37 -31.14 2.49 -1.04
N ALA A 38 -29.96 3.08 -1.14
CA ALA A 38 -29.64 4.38 -0.54
C ALA A 38 -30.20 5.57 -1.35
N GLY A 39 -30.89 5.32 -2.47
CA GLY A 39 -31.43 6.34 -3.35
C GLY A 39 -30.37 6.99 -4.25
N LEU A 40 -29.20 6.37 -4.38
CA LEU A 40 -28.17 6.80 -5.34
C LEU A 40 -28.46 6.16 -6.69
N ASP A 41 -28.26 6.94 -7.75
CA ASP A 41 -28.34 6.43 -9.12
C ASP A 41 -27.27 5.37 -9.39
N ALA A 42 -27.59 4.52 -10.36
CA ALA A 42 -26.72 3.45 -10.77
C ALA A 42 -25.38 3.99 -11.26
N TYR A 43 -24.28 3.32 -10.89
CA TYR A 43 -22.97 3.81 -11.29
C TYR A 43 -22.79 3.72 -12.81
N ASP A 44 -22.75 4.87 -13.48
CA ASP A 44 -22.36 5.00 -14.89
C ASP A 44 -20.98 5.64 -15.02
N PRO A 45 -19.95 4.90 -15.49
CA PRO A 45 -18.63 5.45 -15.78
C PRO A 45 -18.64 6.65 -16.74
N ALA A 46 -19.66 6.79 -17.59
CA ALA A 46 -19.81 7.91 -18.51
C ALA A 46 -20.29 9.20 -17.83
N GLU A 47 -20.94 9.09 -16.66
CA GLU A 47 -21.39 10.22 -15.85
C GLU A 47 -20.33 10.67 -14.83
N VAL A 48 -19.26 9.89 -14.65
CA VAL A 48 -18.14 10.29 -13.79
C VAL A 48 -17.40 11.45 -14.44
N PRO A 49 -17.37 12.65 -13.82
CA PRO A 49 -16.57 13.75 -14.32
C PRO A 49 -15.10 13.32 -14.46
N PRO A 50 -14.36 13.83 -15.47
CA PRO A 50 -12.95 13.53 -15.57
C PRO A 50 -12.25 13.92 -14.27
N ALA A 51 -11.24 13.14 -13.87
CA ALA A 51 -10.44 13.48 -12.70
C ALA A 51 -9.91 14.91 -12.87
N THR A 52 -10.39 15.82 -12.03
CA THR A 52 -10.02 17.24 -12.09
C THR A 52 -8.67 17.52 -11.43
N ASP A 53 -8.11 16.53 -10.74
CA ASP A 53 -6.79 16.63 -10.14
C ASP A 53 -5.74 16.79 -11.24
N THR A 54 -5.04 17.93 -11.18
CA THR A 54 -3.91 18.16 -12.07
C THR A 54 -2.80 17.21 -11.67
N ASN A 55 -2.35 16.37 -12.61
CA ASN A 55 -1.13 15.60 -12.42
C ASN A 55 0.00 16.57 -12.05
N PRO A 56 0.72 16.35 -10.93
CA PRO A 56 1.83 17.21 -10.58
C PRO A 56 2.80 17.26 -11.77
N PRO A 57 3.36 18.44 -12.11
CA PRO A 57 4.09 18.66 -13.36
C PRO A 57 5.40 17.86 -13.48
N GLY A 58 5.75 17.06 -12.48
CA GLY A 58 6.95 16.22 -12.48
C GLY A 58 7.11 15.46 -11.17
N ARG A 59 8.26 14.79 -11.02
CA ARG A 59 8.61 14.16 -9.75
C ARG A 59 8.89 15.24 -8.71
N VAL A 60 8.36 15.08 -7.50
CA VAL A 60 8.65 15.99 -6.37
C VAL A 60 10.15 16.13 -6.13
N THR A 61 10.92 15.06 -6.35
CA THR A 61 12.38 15.05 -6.22
C THR A 61 13.12 15.95 -7.22
N GLU A 62 12.46 16.36 -8.30
CA GLU A 62 13.02 17.27 -9.31
C GLU A 62 12.69 18.74 -9.03
N SER A 63 11.78 19.01 -8.09
CA SER A 63 11.45 20.37 -7.68
C SER A 63 12.66 21.08 -7.10
N ARG A 64 12.69 22.41 -7.23
CA ARG A 64 13.75 23.24 -6.67
C ARG A 64 13.72 23.15 -5.14
N GLU A 65 12.54 23.23 -4.56
CA GLU A 65 12.30 23.18 -3.12
C GLU A 65 12.89 21.90 -2.53
N TYR A 66 12.65 20.75 -3.15
CA TYR A 66 13.23 19.49 -2.71
C TYR A 66 14.77 19.47 -2.78
N ARG A 67 15.35 19.99 -3.88
CA ARG A 67 16.81 20.00 -4.06
C ARG A 67 17.51 20.96 -3.11
N ASP A 68 16.92 22.13 -2.88
CA ASP A 68 17.42 23.14 -1.94
C ASP A 68 17.39 22.57 -0.51
N GLU A 69 16.25 21.99 -0.09
CA GLU A 69 16.10 21.34 1.21
C GLU A 69 17.08 20.17 1.40
N LYS A 70 17.22 19.31 0.38
CA LYS A 70 18.15 18.19 0.42
C LYS A 70 19.60 18.66 0.62
N THR A 71 19.96 19.80 0.02
CA THR A 71 21.29 20.39 0.15
C THR A 71 21.55 20.92 1.56
N GLU A 72 20.58 21.60 2.17
CA GLU A 72 20.72 22.06 3.57
C GLU A 72 20.76 20.88 4.55
N LEU A 73 19.91 19.87 4.36
CA LEU A 73 19.92 18.66 5.18
C LEU A 73 21.29 17.94 5.12
N ASP A 74 21.85 17.80 3.93
CA ASP A 74 23.19 17.20 3.76
C ASP A 74 24.29 18.04 4.44
N ARG A 75 24.12 19.36 4.51
CA ARG A 75 25.02 20.28 5.22
C ARG A 75 24.87 20.15 6.75
N GLU A 76 23.65 20.03 7.27
CA GLU A 76 23.37 19.81 8.69
C GLU A 76 23.95 18.47 9.17
N VAL A 77 23.76 17.40 8.40
CA VAL A 77 24.35 16.08 8.68
C VAL A 77 25.88 16.17 8.70
N ARG A 78 26.48 16.86 7.72
CA ARG A 78 27.93 17.06 7.68
C ARG A 78 28.45 17.86 8.88
N ARG A 79 27.68 18.81 9.38
CA ARG A 79 28.01 19.62 10.57
C ARG A 79 27.69 18.93 11.89
N GLY A 80 26.99 17.80 11.86
CA GLY A 80 26.54 17.08 13.05
C GLY A 80 25.34 17.74 13.75
N GLU A 81 24.65 18.66 13.08
CA GLU A 81 23.44 19.31 13.59
C GLU A 81 22.22 18.37 13.47
N ALA A 82 22.22 17.51 12.43
CA ALA A 82 21.26 16.42 12.25
C ALA A 82 21.99 15.06 12.33
N ARG A 83 21.36 14.05 12.94
CA ARG A 83 21.92 12.70 12.95
C ARG A 83 21.56 11.96 11.66
N PRO A 84 22.46 11.17 11.05
CA PRO A 84 22.18 10.48 9.80
C PRO A 84 21.06 9.43 9.92
N ASP A 85 20.93 8.78 11.08
CA ASP A 85 19.84 7.83 11.35
C ASP A 85 18.47 8.51 11.28
N GLN A 86 18.39 9.83 11.48
CA GLN A 86 17.14 10.56 11.34
C GLN A 86 16.59 10.56 9.91
N LEU A 87 17.40 10.23 8.92
CA LEU A 87 16.97 10.12 7.53
C LEU A 87 16.41 8.74 7.18
N GLU A 88 16.66 7.74 8.03
CA GLU A 88 16.23 6.37 7.82
C GLU A 88 14.77 6.14 8.27
N ALA A 89 14.18 5.03 7.81
CA ALA A 89 12.86 4.63 8.26
C ALA A 89 12.83 4.41 9.78
N ARG A 90 11.65 4.61 10.41
CA ARG A 90 11.50 4.46 11.87
C ARG A 90 12.01 3.14 12.45
N LYS A 91 11.93 2.05 11.66
CA LYS A 91 12.38 0.71 12.06
C LYS A 91 13.91 0.50 11.97
N GLU A 92 14.60 1.36 11.21
CA GLU A 92 16.05 1.34 10.96
C GLU A 92 16.79 2.40 11.81
N ARG A 93 16.04 3.36 12.37
CA ARG A 93 16.54 4.35 13.33
C ARG A 93 17.02 3.70 14.63
N ASP A 94 17.98 4.37 15.27
CA ASP A 94 18.38 4.01 16.62
C ASP A 94 17.18 4.14 17.58
N PRO A 95 17.01 3.19 18.52
CA PRO A 95 15.92 3.25 19.48
C PRO A 95 16.04 4.51 20.35
N TYR A 96 14.90 5.14 20.63
CA TYR A 96 14.80 6.26 21.57
C TYR A 96 13.81 5.92 22.70
N PRO A 97 14.21 6.01 23.98
CA PRO A 97 15.57 6.32 24.44
C PRO A 97 16.59 5.23 24.05
N PRO A 98 17.88 5.57 23.93
CA PRO A 98 18.89 4.57 23.63
C PRO A 98 18.95 3.52 24.75
N THR A 99 19.23 2.26 24.40
CA THR A 99 19.31 1.16 25.37
C THR A 99 20.51 1.29 26.31
N HIS A 100 21.53 2.03 25.87
CA HIS A 100 22.71 2.39 26.66
C HIS A 100 23.02 3.86 26.43
N TYR A 101 23.31 4.58 27.52
CA TYR A 101 23.93 5.89 27.45
C TYR A 101 25.44 5.67 27.57
N ASN A 102 26.22 6.30 26.70
CA ASN A 102 27.66 6.36 26.89
C ASN A 102 27.92 7.35 28.03
N ASP A 103 28.43 6.86 29.17
CA ASP A 103 28.87 7.67 30.32
C ASP A 103 30.05 8.59 29.97
#